data_AF-A0A3S7D4T9-F1
#
_entry.id   AF-A0A3S7D4T9-F1
#
_cell.length_a   1.000
_cell.length_b   1.000
_cell.length_c   1.000
_cell.angle_alpha   90.00
_cell.angle_beta   90.00
_cell.angle_gamma   90.00
#
_symmetry.space_group_name_H-M   'P 1'
#
loop_
_entity.id
_entity.type
_entity.pdbx_description
1 polymer ?
#
loop_
_entity_poly.entity_id
_entity_poly.type
_entity_poly.pdbx_seq_one_letter_code
_entity_poly.pdbx_strand_id
1 'polypeptide(L)'
;MKLEKSRFTSEAAPQSNVGQSVIINNDFAAIVPVNSGLIGGREANIVSAKALHKVLGVGRDYSTWLSDRIKDYGFEQGVDYVVFDSPILGNQSAENNQLDGGWVTKRGGDRRSKDTGLSLGMAKEMAMVERNEQGRAVRRYFIQCEEELQRSVPEIAARYRQHLKARINAAGRFTAMCEALELARMEQGKTTQRHHYTNESNMLSRIVLGGLTAKQWAQANGVEGEPRDSMNAEQLEHFAYLENTNITLIDMGMEFDQRKAELTRLSQRWMAKHQEVAHD
;
A
#
# COMPACT_ATOMS: atom_id res chain seq x y z
N MET A 1 -58.10 19.36 -38.25
CA MET A 1 -58.11 18.55 -37.01
C MET A 1 -57.34 17.27 -37.30
N LYS A 2 -56.33 16.81 -36.56
CA LYS A 2 -55.37 17.37 -35.60
C LYS A 2 -54.23 16.35 -35.68
N LEU A 3 -53.00 16.83 -35.85
CA LEU A 3 -51.78 16.03 -35.80
C LEU A 3 -51.63 15.45 -34.38
N GLU A 4 -51.51 14.13 -34.24
CA GLU A 4 -51.14 13.52 -32.97
C GLU A 4 -49.63 13.56 -32.79
N LYS A 5 -49.23 14.21 -31.69
CA LYS A 5 -47.87 14.39 -31.23
C LYS A 5 -47.41 13.13 -30.52
N SER A 6 -46.37 12.49 -31.04
CA SER A 6 -45.53 11.57 -30.27
C SER A 6 -44.89 12.34 -29.10
N ARG A 7 -45.15 11.89 -27.87
CA ARG A 7 -44.39 12.26 -26.67
C ARG A 7 -43.67 11.01 -26.20
N PHE A 8 -42.34 11.06 -26.29
CA PHE A 8 -41.44 10.24 -25.49
C PHE A 8 -41.65 10.59 -24.01
N THR A 9 -42.02 9.59 -23.20
CA THR A 9 -41.86 9.65 -21.74
C THR A 9 -41.28 8.32 -21.26
N SER A 10 -40.01 8.36 -20.93
CA SER A 10 -39.32 7.35 -20.12
C SER A 10 -39.81 7.47 -18.67
N GLU A 11 -40.79 6.66 -18.28
CA GLU A 11 -41.11 6.43 -16.87
C GLU A 11 -40.43 5.15 -16.41
N ALA A 12 -39.30 5.32 -15.71
CA ALA A 12 -38.73 4.29 -14.86
C ALA A 12 -39.57 4.23 -13.57
N ALA A 13 -40.33 3.15 -13.40
CA ALA A 13 -40.93 2.82 -12.10
C ALA A 13 -39.89 2.14 -11.20
N PRO A 14 -39.87 2.42 -9.88
CA PRO A 14 -38.86 1.93 -8.96
C PRO A 14 -39.13 0.47 -8.64
N GLN A 15 -38.18 -0.41 -8.92
CA GLN A 15 -38.28 -1.79 -8.44
C GLN A 15 -37.90 -1.90 -6.97
N SER A 16 -38.72 -2.71 -6.31
CA SER A 16 -38.88 -2.93 -4.89
C SER A 16 -37.61 -3.37 -4.17
N ASN A 17 -37.39 -2.74 -3.03
CA ASN A 17 -36.43 -3.08 -2.00
C ASN A 17 -36.82 -4.43 -1.36
N VAL A 18 -36.22 -5.53 -1.82
CA VAL A 18 -36.37 -6.86 -1.21
C VAL A 18 -34.98 -7.48 -1.08
N GLY A 19 -34.52 -7.62 0.18
CA GLY A 19 -33.55 -8.64 0.57
C GLY A 19 -32.06 -8.27 0.54
N GLN A 20 -31.67 -7.09 1.04
CA GLN A 20 -30.31 -6.89 1.55
C GLN A 20 -30.15 -7.62 2.90
N SER A 21 -30.02 -8.93 2.87
CA SER A 21 -29.29 -9.69 3.90
C SER A 21 -29.12 -11.13 3.41
N VAL A 22 -27.93 -11.67 3.65
CA VAL A 22 -27.42 -12.98 3.23
C VAL A 22 -26.77 -12.96 1.84
N ILE A 23 -25.48 -13.33 1.81
CA ILE A 23 -24.54 -13.41 0.67
C ILE A 23 -23.76 -12.13 0.30
N ILE A 24 -23.26 -11.36 1.28
CA ILE A 24 -22.02 -10.56 1.09
C ILE A 24 -21.19 -10.68 2.37
N ASN A 25 -20.52 -11.82 2.52
CA ASN A 25 -19.39 -12.03 3.44
C ASN A 25 -18.70 -13.31 2.97
N ASN A 26 -18.06 -13.24 1.80
CA ASN A 26 -17.06 -14.19 1.39
C ASN A 26 -15.80 -13.38 1.17
N ASP A 27 -14.97 -13.33 2.21
CA ASP A 27 -13.64 -12.74 2.15
C ASP A 27 -12.86 -13.51 1.07
N PHE A 28 -12.78 -12.96 -0.15
CA PHE A 28 -12.25 -13.68 -1.32
C PHE A 28 -10.75 -14.02 -1.17
N ALA A 29 -10.03 -13.27 -0.33
CA ALA A 29 -8.67 -13.62 0.11
C ALA A 29 -8.63 -14.95 0.88
N ALA A 30 -9.72 -15.35 1.52
CA ALA A 30 -9.88 -16.66 2.14
C ALA A 30 -10.23 -17.77 1.14
N ILE A 31 -10.69 -17.41 -0.07
CA ILE A 31 -11.09 -18.38 -1.11
C ILE A 31 -9.84 -18.89 -1.85
N VAL A 32 -9.01 -17.99 -2.38
CA VAL A 32 -7.71 -18.35 -3.00
C VAL A 32 -6.61 -17.47 -2.42
N PRO A 33 -5.94 -17.90 -1.33
CA PRO A 33 -4.87 -17.12 -0.74
C PRO A 33 -3.67 -17.03 -1.69
N VAL A 34 -3.22 -15.80 -1.94
CA VAL A 34 -2.00 -15.50 -2.69
C VAL A 34 -0.91 -15.16 -1.68
N ASN A 35 0.11 -16.00 -1.60
CA ASN A 35 1.23 -15.84 -0.66
C ASN A 35 2.51 -15.50 -1.42
N SER A 36 3.37 -14.67 -0.85
CA SER A 36 4.72 -14.46 -1.39
C SER A 36 5.60 -15.69 -1.13
N GLY A 37 6.38 -16.11 -2.13
CA GLY A 37 7.32 -17.22 -2.00
C GLY A 37 8.36 -17.24 -3.12
N LEU A 38 9.07 -18.37 -3.25
CA LEU A 38 10.09 -18.56 -4.28
C LEU A 38 9.71 -19.67 -5.26
N ILE A 39 9.80 -19.39 -6.55
CA ILE A 39 9.71 -20.38 -7.63
C ILE A 39 11.01 -20.28 -8.44
N GLY A 40 11.77 -21.38 -8.53
CA GLY A 40 13.06 -21.39 -9.24
C GLY A 40 14.09 -20.38 -8.69
N GLY A 41 13.99 -20.01 -7.41
CA GLY A 41 14.85 -19.01 -6.78
C GLY A 41 14.46 -17.55 -7.06
N ARG A 42 13.33 -17.28 -7.72
CA ARG A 42 12.78 -15.94 -7.94
C ARG A 42 11.58 -15.69 -7.05
N GLU A 43 11.45 -14.46 -6.54
CA GLU A 43 10.25 -14.03 -5.81
C GLU A 43 9.01 -14.11 -6.72
N ALA A 44 7.99 -14.79 -6.23
CA ALA A 44 6.75 -15.02 -6.96
C ALA A 44 5.55 -15.04 -6.00
N ASN A 45 4.40 -14.63 -6.53
CA ASN A 45 3.12 -14.83 -5.88
C ASN A 45 2.66 -16.28 -6.13
N ILE A 46 2.51 -17.03 -5.04
CA ILE A 46 2.20 -18.46 -5.03
C ILE A 46 0.77 -18.69 -4.57
N VAL A 47 0.07 -19.56 -5.29
CA VAL A 47 -1.29 -20.02 -5.00
C VAL A 47 -1.26 -21.53 -4.74
N SER A 48 -1.98 -21.99 -3.72
CA SER A 48 -2.13 -23.44 -3.48
C SER A 48 -2.98 -24.10 -4.56
N ALA A 49 -2.43 -25.09 -5.27
CA ALA A 49 -3.15 -25.81 -6.31
C ALA A 49 -4.39 -26.54 -5.77
N LYS A 50 -4.31 -27.07 -4.54
CA LYS A 50 -5.44 -27.75 -3.88
C LYS A 50 -6.56 -26.77 -3.52
N ALA A 51 -6.20 -25.59 -3.02
CA ALA A 51 -7.18 -24.54 -2.74
C ALA A 51 -7.87 -24.11 -4.05
N LEU A 52 -7.10 -23.87 -5.10
CA LEU A 52 -7.62 -23.51 -6.41
C LEU A 52 -8.55 -24.60 -6.99
N HIS A 53 -8.13 -25.87 -6.96
CA HIS A 53 -8.96 -27.00 -7.42
C HIS A 53 -10.31 -27.07 -6.72
N LYS A 54 -10.31 -26.92 -5.39
CA LYS A 54 -11.52 -26.92 -4.56
C LYS A 54 -12.45 -25.76 -4.93
N VAL A 55 -11.91 -24.56 -5.10
CA VAL A 55 -12.67 -23.36 -5.45
C VAL A 55 -13.25 -23.44 -6.85
N LEU A 56 -12.48 -23.95 -7.82
CA LEU A 56 -12.93 -24.14 -9.19
C LEU A 56 -14.04 -25.21 -9.29
N GLY A 57 -14.30 -25.99 -8.24
CA GLY A 57 -15.36 -26.99 -8.23
C GLY A 57 -15.14 -28.09 -9.27
N VAL A 58 -13.88 -28.44 -9.53
CA VAL A 58 -13.53 -29.44 -10.54
C VAL A 58 -13.87 -30.84 -10.02
N GLY A 59 -14.71 -31.56 -10.76
CA GLY A 59 -15.15 -32.92 -10.38
C GLY A 59 -14.10 -34.01 -10.60
N ARG A 60 -13.06 -33.75 -11.39
CA ARG A 60 -11.91 -34.68 -11.57
C ARG A 60 -11.05 -34.69 -10.31
N ASP A 61 -10.42 -35.84 -10.04
CA ASP A 61 -9.47 -35.97 -8.93
C ASP A 61 -8.28 -35.02 -9.11
N TYR A 62 -7.85 -34.41 -8.01
CA TYR A 62 -6.81 -33.37 -7.99
C TYR A 62 -5.53 -33.78 -8.74
N SER A 63 -5.02 -35.00 -8.50
CA SER A 63 -3.75 -35.46 -9.07
C SER A 63 -3.82 -35.61 -10.58
N THR A 64 -4.89 -36.22 -11.10
CA THR A 64 -5.09 -36.37 -12.55
C THR A 64 -5.36 -35.01 -13.19
N TRP A 65 -6.23 -34.20 -12.58
CA TRP A 65 -6.52 -32.85 -13.06
C TRP A 65 -5.25 -32.00 -13.20
N LEU A 66 -4.42 -31.96 -12.16
CA LEU A 66 -3.20 -31.14 -12.17
C LEU A 66 -2.19 -31.68 -13.19
N SER A 67 -2.00 -33.01 -13.26
CA SER A 67 -1.07 -33.63 -14.20
C SER A 67 -1.48 -33.41 -15.66
N ASP A 68 -2.78 -33.53 -15.96
CA ASP A 68 -3.32 -33.25 -17.28
C ASP A 68 -3.14 -31.77 -17.65
N ARG A 69 -3.46 -30.85 -16.73
CA ARG A 69 -3.30 -29.40 -16.98
C ARG A 69 -1.84 -29.01 -17.20
N ILE A 70 -0.91 -29.57 -16.42
CA ILE A 70 0.53 -29.36 -16.63
C ILE A 70 0.94 -29.81 -18.03
N LYS A 71 0.49 -30.99 -18.45
CA LYS A 71 0.85 -31.55 -19.75
C LYS A 71 0.20 -30.80 -20.93
N ASP A 72 -1.10 -30.50 -20.83
CA ASP A 72 -1.89 -29.89 -21.90
C ASP A 72 -1.42 -28.46 -22.22
N TYR A 73 -0.99 -27.72 -21.19
CA TYR A 73 -0.57 -26.32 -21.30
C TYR A 73 0.95 -26.12 -21.25
N GLY A 74 1.71 -27.20 -21.03
CA GLY A 74 3.17 -27.18 -21.04
C GLY A 74 3.80 -26.43 -19.84
N PHE A 75 3.16 -26.47 -18.67
CA PHE A 75 3.69 -25.81 -17.46
C PHE A 75 4.98 -26.49 -16.97
N GLU A 76 5.97 -25.69 -16.56
CA GLU A 76 7.30 -26.18 -16.18
C GLU A 76 7.56 -26.08 -14.66
N GLN A 77 8.11 -27.15 -14.07
CA GLN A 77 8.52 -27.14 -12.67
C GLN A 77 9.69 -26.17 -12.44
N GLY A 78 9.58 -25.32 -11.42
CA GLY A 78 10.56 -24.28 -11.13
C GLY A 78 10.37 -23.00 -11.94
N VAL A 79 9.39 -22.95 -12.85
CA VAL A 79 8.95 -21.74 -13.56
C VAL A 79 7.50 -21.44 -13.19
N ASP A 80 6.60 -22.38 -13.40
CA ASP A 80 5.16 -22.22 -13.22
C ASP A 80 4.64 -22.81 -11.93
N TYR A 81 5.33 -23.82 -11.38
CA TYR A 81 4.94 -24.43 -10.12
C TYR A 81 6.13 -25.03 -9.35
N VAL A 82 5.93 -25.22 -8.06
CA VAL A 82 6.85 -25.92 -7.15
C VAL A 82 6.11 -27.03 -6.41
N VAL A 83 6.80 -28.13 -6.17
CA VAL A 83 6.28 -29.28 -5.42
C VAL A 83 7.03 -29.36 -4.10
N PHE A 84 6.30 -29.50 -3.01
CA PHE A 84 6.87 -29.67 -1.68
C PHE A 84 6.14 -30.78 -0.92
N ASP A 85 6.85 -31.39 0.02
CA ASP A 85 6.27 -32.38 0.92
C ASP A 85 5.32 -31.66 1.88
N SER A 86 4.06 -32.12 1.94
CA SER A 86 3.06 -31.52 2.82
C SER A 86 3.44 -31.73 4.30
N PRO A 87 3.39 -30.69 5.15
CA PRO A 87 3.61 -30.84 6.59
C PRO A 87 2.43 -31.51 7.32
N ILE A 88 1.31 -31.76 6.64
CA ILE A 88 0.12 -32.37 7.25
C ILE A 88 0.39 -33.86 7.53
N LEU A 89 0.50 -34.19 8.83
CA LEU A 89 0.79 -35.50 9.43
C LEU A 89 -0.32 -36.57 9.24
N GLY A 90 -1.14 -36.47 8.19
CA GLY A 90 -2.30 -37.35 8.01
C GLY A 90 -1.98 -38.84 7.84
N ASN A 91 -0.70 -39.23 7.70
CA ASN A 91 -0.25 -40.62 7.58
C ASN A 91 1.20 -40.83 8.10
N GLN A 92 1.62 -40.15 9.17
CA GLN A 92 2.99 -40.30 9.70
C GLN A 92 2.98 -41.04 11.04
N SER A 93 3.29 -42.36 11.03
CA SER A 93 3.59 -43.08 12.27
C SER A 93 5.00 -42.71 12.76
N ALA A 94 5.09 -42.35 14.03
CA ALA A 94 6.27 -41.82 14.69
C ALA A 94 7.38 -42.87 14.86
N GLU A 95 8.58 -42.56 14.33
CA GLU A 95 9.87 -42.83 14.97
C GLU A 95 10.96 -42.16 14.11
N ASN A 96 11.32 -40.93 14.48
CA ASN A 96 12.39 -40.17 13.82
C ASN A 96 13.65 -40.25 14.66
N ASN A 97 14.72 -40.84 14.12
CA ASN A 97 16.09 -40.55 14.56
C ASN A 97 16.78 -39.73 13.47
N GLN A 98 17.35 -38.61 13.89
CA GLN A 98 17.96 -37.59 13.05
C GLN A 98 19.45 -37.92 12.87
N LEU A 99 19.91 -38.10 11.63
CA LEU A 99 21.33 -38.13 11.30
C LEU A 99 21.63 -37.24 10.08
N ASP A 100 22.81 -36.65 10.16
CA ASP A 100 23.35 -35.59 9.31
C ASP A 100 23.61 -36.11 7.88
N GLY A 101 23.03 -35.46 6.88
CA GLY A 101 23.17 -35.82 5.45
C GLY A 101 21.87 -36.12 4.69
N GLY A 102 20.70 -36.11 5.34
CA GLY A 102 19.38 -36.20 4.69
C GLY A 102 18.41 -37.19 5.33
N TRP A 103 17.10 -36.90 5.25
CA TRP A 103 16.03 -37.70 5.85
C TRP A 103 15.73 -38.95 5.01
N VAL A 104 16.14 -40.13 5.48
CA VAL A 104 15.75 -41.42 4.88
C VAL A 104 14.83 -42.18 5.83
N THR A 105 13.57 -42.34 5.46
CA THR A 105 12.62 -43.21 6.16
C THR A 105 12.72 -44.63 5.59
N LYS A 106 12.95 -45.65 6.44
CA LYS A 106 12.89 -47.07 6.04
C LYS A 106 11.50 -47.41 5.50
N ARG A 107 11.46 -48.12 4.38
CA ARG A 107 10.26 -48.38 3.55
C ARG A 107 9.08 -48.98 4.32
N GLY A 108 7.89 -48.42 4.04
CA GLY A 108 6.58 -49.03 4.25
C GLY A 108 5.45 -48.01 4.01
N GLY A 109 4.88 -47.97 2.81
CA GLY A 109 3.70 -47.15 2.49
C GLY A 109 3.99 -45.69 2.13
N ASP A 110 4.58 -45.48 0.95
CA ASP A 110 4.83 -44.16 0.37
C ASP A 110 3.53 -43.47 -0.05
N ARG A 111 2.89 -42.77 0.89
CA ARG A 111 1.85 -41.78 0.58
C ARG A 111 2.12 -40.49 1.32
N ARG A 112 3.31 -39.91 1.12
CA ARG A 112 3.46 -38.46 1.32
C ARG A 112 2.59 -37.76 0.29
N SER A 113 1.56 -37.05 0.74
CA SER A 113 0.78 -36.21 -0.17
C SER A 113 1.66 -35.03 -0.59
N LYS A 114 1.97 -34.96 -1.88
CA LYS A 114 2.69 -33.82 -2.47
C LYS A 114 1.74 -32.63 -2.54
N ASP A 115 2.18 -31.49 -2.02
CA ASP A 115 1.50 -30.21 -2.21
C ASP A 115 2.18 -29.45 -3.35
N THR A 116 1.38 -28.68 -4.09
CA THR A 116 1.86 -27.92 -5.25
C THR A 116 1.50 -26.46 -5.08
N GLY A 117 2.52 -25.61 -5.08
CA GLY A 117 2.38 -24.16 -5.18
C GLY A 117 2.47 -23.74 -6.64
N LEU A 118 1.47 -23.04 -7.13
CA LEU A 118 1.38 -22.54 -8.50
C LEU A 118 1.82 -21.09 -8.52
N SER A 119 2.48 -20.65 -9.59
CA SER A 119 2.65 -19.23 -9.88
C SER A 119 1.28 -18.59 -10.09
N LEU A 120 1.18 -17.29 -9.81
CA LEU A 120 -0.05 -16.54 -10.06
C LEU A 120 -0.47 -16.59 -11.54
N GLY A 121 0.49 -16.63 -12.47
CA GLY A 121 0.23 -16.78 -13.91
C GLY A 121 -0.43 -18.11 -14.23
N MET A 122 0.16 -19.22 -13.77
CA MET A 122 -0.41 -20.55 -13.94
C MET A 122 -1.81 -20.66 -13.31
N ALA A 123 -2.00 -20.13 -12.11
CA ALA A 123 -3.31 -20.14 -11.44
C ALA A 123 -4.39 -19.38 -12.23
N LYS A 124 -4.03 -18.23 -12.84
CA LYS A 124 -4.92 -17.47 -13.73
C LYS A 124 -5.29 -18.27 -14.97
N GLU A 125 -4.30 -18.88 -15.62
CA GLU A 125 -4.53 -19.71 -16.80
C GLU A 125 -5.44 -20.90 -16.50
N MET A 126 -5.21 -21.59 -15.37
CA MET A 126 -6.09 -22.67 -14.92
C MET A 126 -7.53 -22.19 -14.72
N ALA A 127 -7.74 -21.04 -14.08
CA ALA A 127 -9.08 -20.47 -13.91
C ALA A 127 -9.74 -20.06 -15.25
N MET A 128 -8.95 -19.61 -16.23
CA MET A 128 -9.46 -19.25 -17.56
C MET A 128 -9.89 -20.47 -18.38
N VAL A 129 -9.20 -21.60 -18.20
CA VAL A 129 -9.43 -22.84 -18.94
C VAL A 129 -10.64 -23.60 -18.42
N GLU A 130 -10.95 -23.50 -17.12
CA GLU A 130 -12.11 -24.18 -16.56
C GLU A 130 -13.42 -23.59 -17.10
N ARG A 131 -14.13 -24.39 -17.90
CA ARG A 131 -15.39 -24.01 -18.57
C ARG A 131 -16.61 -24.17 -17.66
N ASN A 132 -16.51 -23.70 -16.41
CA ASN A 132 -17.59 -23.74 -15.44
C ASN A 132 -17.84 -22.34 -14.84
N GLU A 133 -18.95 -22.19 -14.11
CA GLU A 133 -19.34 -20.90 -13.52
C GLU A 133 -18.33 -20.41 -12.49
N GLN A 134 -17.74 -21.33 -11.73
CA GLN A 134 -16.71 -21.02 -10.72
C GLN A 134 -15.43 -20.49 -11.36
N GLY A 135 -14.92 -21.12 -12.42
CA GLY A 135 -13.78 -20.65 -13.22
C GLY A 135 -14.04 -19.28 -13.84
N ARG A 136 -15.26 -19.05 -14.34
CA ARG A 136 -15.67 -17.72 -14.82
C ARG A 136 -15.62 -16.66 -13.71
N ALA A 137 -16.10 -16.99 -12.51
CA ALA A 137 -16.08 -16.09 -11.36
C ALA A 137 -14.64 -15.78 -10.92
N VAL A 138 -13.80 -16.81 -10.75
CA VAL A 138 -12.37 -16.67 -10.40
C VAL A 138 -11.61 -15.86 -11.45
N ARG A 139 -11.87 -16.07 -12.75
CA ARG A 139 -11.28 -15.27 -13.82
C ARG A 139 -11.66 -13.79 -13.73
N ARG A 140 -12.96 -13.49 -13.57
CA ARG A 140 -13.42 -12.09 -13.44
C ARG A 140 -12.80 -11.40 -12.23
N TYR A 141 -12.66 -12.14 -11.13
CA TYR A 141 -11.98 -11.68 -9.93
C TYR A 141 -10.51 -11.32 -10.23
N PHE A 142 -9.73 -12.20 -10.86
CA PHE A 142 -8.34 -11.89 -11.20
C PHE A 142 -8.21 -10.66 -12.10
N ILE A 143 -9.08 -10.50 -13.10
CA ILE A 143 -9.12 -9.33 -13.97
C ILE A 143 -9.42 -8.06 -13.16
N GLN A 144 -10.42 -8.10 -12.27
CA GLN A 144 -10.76 -6.97 -11.43
C GLN A 144 -9.59 -6.56 -10.52
N CYS A 145 -8.92 -7.52 -9.90
CA CYS A 145 -7.73 -7.24 -9.09
C CYS A 145 -6.59 -6.62 -9.91
N GLU A 146 -6.37 -7.07 -11.16
CA GLU A 146 -5.38 -6.47 -12.05
C GLU A 146 -5.74 -5.03 -12.44
N GLU A 147 -7.01 -4.77 -12.77
CA GLU A 147 -7.51 -3.43 -13.08
C GLU A 147 -7.37 -2.48 -11.87
N GLU A 148 -7.72 -2.94 -10.67
CA GLU A 148 -7.58 -2.18 -9.43
C GLU A 148 -6.11 -1.93 -9.07
N LEU A 149 -5.24 -2.92 -9.27
CA LEU A 149 -3.79 -2.75 -9.09
C LEU A 149 -3.23 -1.74 -10.10
N GLN A 150 -3.65 -1.81 -11.36
CA GLN A 150 -3.20 -0.90 -12.40
C GLN A 150 -3.68 0.55 -12.16
N ARG A 151 -4.83 0.74 -11.53
CA ARG A 151 -5.31 2.08 -11.11
C ARG A 151 -4.57 2.60 -9.87
N SER A 152 -4.38 1.74 -8.86
CA SER A 152 -3.82 2.14 -7.57
C SER A 152 -2.29 2.31 -7.59
N VAL A 153 -1.55 1.47 -8.34
CA VAL A 153 -0.07 1.54 -8.37
C VAL A 153 0.45 2.91 -8.82
N PRO A 154 -0.04 3.53 -9.92
CA PRO A 154 0.37 4.87 -10.32
C PRO A 154 0.06 5.94 -9.27
N GLU A 155 -1.11 5.85 -8.61
CA GLU A 155 -1.53 6.78 -7.57
C GLU A 155 -0.65 6.66 -6.32
N ILE A 156 -0.42 5.44 -5.84
CA ILE A 156 0.47 5.15 -4.71
C ILE A 156 1.89 5.63 -5.02
N ALA A 157 2.40 5.33 -6.23
CA ALA A 157 3.71 5.79 -6.66
C ALA A 157 3.79 7.32 -6.80
N ALA A 158 2.72 7.98 -7.26
CA ALA A 158 2.64 9.44 -7.30
C ALA A 158 2.67 10.03 -5.88
N ARG A 159 1.91 9.45 -4.94
CA ARG A 159 1.90 9.86 -3.53
C ARG A 159 3.27 9.74 -2.87
N TYR A 160 3.98 8.62 -3.06
CA TYR A 160 5.35 8.47 -2.54
C TYR A 160 6.33 9.48 -3.16
N ARG A 161 6.23 9.73 -4.48
CA ARG A 161 7.06 10.75 -5.15
C ARG A 161 6.78 12.15 -4.62
N GLN A 162 5.51 12.49 -4.40
CA GLN A 162 5.11 13.78 -3.83
C GLN A 162 5.65 13.94 -2.40
N HIS A 163 5.50 12.92 -1.56
CA HIS A 163 6.04 12.92 -0.19
C HIS A 163 7.56 13.12 -0.18
N LEU A 164 8.30 12.35 -0.99
CA LEU A 164 9.75 12.49 -1.12
C LEU A 164 10.15 13.89 -1.56
N LYS A 165 9.46 14.44 -2.58
CA LYS A 165 9.68 15.82 -3.05
C LYS A 165 9.45 16.85 -1.94
N ALA A 166 8.35 16.73 -1.21
CA ALA A 166 8.03 17.62 -0.09
C ALA A 166 9.09 17.55 1.02
N ARG A 167 9.57 16.34 1.34
CA ARG A 167 10.61 16.11 2.34
C ARG A 167 11.95 16.72 1.98
N ILE A 168 12.40 16.53 0.73
CA ILE A 168 13.65 17.13 0.21
C ILE A 168 13.55 18.66 0.22
N ASN A 169 12.41 19.20 -0.19
CA ASN A 169 12.18 20.64 -0.21
C ASN A 169 12.22 21.24 1.21
N ALA A 170 11.50 20.64 2.16
CA ALA A 170 11.53 21.06 3.57
C ALA A 170 12.93 20.95 4.19
N ALA A 171 13.70 19.91 3.85
CA ALA A 171 15.11 19.81 4.29
C ALA A 171 15.95 20.98 3.74
N GLY A 172 15.87 21.23 2.43
CA GLY A 172 16.65 22.29 1.78
C GLY A 172 16.31 23.67 2.33
N ARG A 173 15.02 23.96 2.54
CA ARG A 173 14.58 25.24 3.08
C ARG A 173 14.93 25.44 4.54
N PHE A 174 14.90 24.39 5.36
CA PHE A 174 15.39 24.46 6.73
C PHE A 174 16.87 24.85 6.80
N THR A 175 17.71 24.26 5.94
CA THR A 175 19.13 24.61 5.85
C THR A 175 19.31 26.07 5.44
N ALA A 176 18.64 26.50 4.36
CA ALA A 176 18.70 27.89 3.89
C ALA A 176 18.21 28.90 4.96
N MET A 177 17.20 28.53 5.76
CA MET A 177 16.74 29.35 6.87
C MET A 177 17.76 29.45 8.00
N CYS A 178 18.47 28.36 8.32
CA CYS A 178 19.56 28.40 9.28
C CYS A 178 20.69 29.33 8.80
N GLU A 179 21.06 29.25 7.53
CA GLU A 179 22.07 30.12 6.92
C GLU A 179 21.66 31.61 6.97
N ALA A 180 20.42 31.93 6.59
CA ALA A 180 19.90 33.30 6.67
C ALA A 180 19.92 33.85 8.11
N LEU A 181 19.54 33.02 9.09
CA LEU A 181 19.59 33.39 10.51
C LEU A 181 21.03 33.65 10.97
N GLU A 182 21.98 32.82 10.53
CA GLU A 182 23.38 32.97 10.87
C GLU A 182 23.96 34.28 10.31
N LEU A 183 23.68 34.56 9.03
CA LEU A 183 24.09 35.80 8.36
C LEU A 183 23.50 37.04 9.05
N ALA A 184 22.19 37.08 9.28
CA ALA A 184 21.53 38.21 9.93
C ALA A 184 22.08 38.48 11.34
N ARG A 185 22.46 37.44 12.09
CA ARG A 185 23.09 37.59 13.40
C ARG A 185 24.54 38.07 13.30
N MET A 186 25.28 37.55 12.33
CA MET A 186 26.66 37.97 12.07
C MET A 186 26.73 39.46 11.68
N GLU A 187 25.79 39.95 10.87
CA GLU A 187 25.67 41.38 10.52
C GLU A 187 25.44 42.26 11.75
N GLN A 188 24.76 41.75 12.77
CA GLN A 188 24.58 42.42 14.07
C GLN A 188 25.80 42.27 14.99
N GLY A 189 26.89 41.65 14.53
CA GLY A 189 28.09 41.36 15.33
C GLY A 189 27.86 40.28 16.40
N LYS A 190 26.85 39.42 16.26
CA LYS A 190 26.49 38.37 17.22
C LYS A 190 26.85 36.99 16.69
N THR A 191 27.41 36.14 17.55
CA THR A 191 27.62 34.72 17.21
C THR A 191 26.30 33.94 17.28
N THR A 192 26.14 32.97 16.38
CA THR A 192 24.97 32.08 16.33
C THR A 192 25.24 30.78 17.08
N GLN A 193 24.39 30.46 18.04
CA GLN A 193 24.43 29.24 18.84
C GLN A 193 23.31 28.27 18.46
N ARG A 194 23.50 26.97 18.76
CA ARG A 194 22.56 25.89 18.43
C ARG A 194 21.12 26.17 18.86
N HIS A 195 20.92 26.79 20.02
CA HIS A 195 19.57 27.04 20.55
C HIS A 195 18.78 28.05 19.69
N HIS A 196 19.42 28.91 18.90
CA HIS A 196 18.71 29.80 17.97
C HIS A 196 18.02 29.01 16.86
N TYR A 197 18.72 28.05 16.25
CA TYR A 197 18.11 27.16 15.25
C TYR A 197 16.97 26.33 15.85
N THR A 198 17.18 25.79 17.06
CA THR A 198 16.14 25.04 17.78
C THR A 198 14.92 25.91 18.10
N ASN A 199 15.10 27.19 18.44
CA ASN A 199 13.99 28.10 18.71
C ASN A 199 13.17 28.39 17.45
N GLU A 200 13.82 28.67 16.31
CA GLU A 200 13.14 28.86 15.02
C GLU A 200 12.40 27.59 14.59
N SER A 201 13.07 26.44 14.64
CA SER A 201 12.46 25.15 14.29
C SER A 201 11.25 24.81 15.17
N ASN A 202 11.36 25.04 16.49
CA ASN A 202 10.26 24.81 17.41
C ASN A 202 9.11 25.80 17.23
N MET A 203 9.39 27.06 16.87
CA MET A 203 8.36 28.04 16.54
C MET A 203 7.55 27.55 15.34
N LEU A 204 8.23 27.21 14.23
CA LEU A 204 7.58 26.70 13.03
C LEU A 204 6.82 25.39 13.29
N SER A 205 7.41 24.48 14.07
CA SER A 205 6.76 23.22 14.45
C SER A 205 5.45 23.46 15.20
N ARG A 206 5.44 24.39 16.17
CA ARG A 206 4.21 24.73 16.88
C ARG A 206 3.16 25.35 15.99
N ILE A 207 3.56 26.10 14.96
CA ILE A 207 2.60 26.70 14.02
C ILE A 207 1.99 25.60 13.14
N VAL A 208 2.82 24.76 12.51
CA VAL A 208 2.36 23.72 11.57
C VAL A 208 1.61 22.59 12.28
N LEU A 209 2.05 22.19 13.48
CA LEU A 209 1.54 21.01 14.19
C LEU A 209 0.51 21.37 15.28
N GLY A 210 -0.17 22.52 15.16
CA GLY A 210 -1.27 22.88 16.04
C GLY A 210 -0.88 23.08 17.52
N GLY A 211 0.29 23.66 17.76
CA GLY A 211 0.82 23.97 19.10
C GLY A 211 1.80 22.94 19.66
N LEU A 212 1.98 21.81 18.98
CA LEU A 212 2.93 20.77 19.38
C LEU A 212 4.35 21.06 18.90
N THR A 213 5.34 20.69 19.71
CA THR A 213 6.72 20.56 19.21
C THR A 213 6.86 19.29 18.37
N ALA A 214 7.88 19.24 17.49
CA ALA A 214 8.14 18.05 16.67
C ALA A 214 8.31 16.77 17.53
N LYS A 215 8.94 16.90 18.70
CA LYS A 215 9.11 15.79 19.65
C LYS A 215 7.79 15.31 20.25
N GLN A 216 6.92 16.23 20.67
CA GLN A 216 5.60 15.89 21.22
C GLN A 216 4.71 15.26 20.15
N TRP A 217 4.76 15.78 18.92
CA TRP A 217 4.04 15.21 17.79
C TRP A 217 4.52 13.78 17.49
N ALA A 218 5.83 13.53 17.46
CA ALA A 218 6.36 12.18 17.25
C ALA A 218 5.91 11.20 18.35
N GLN A 219 5.95 11.63 19.62
CA GLN A 219 5.46 10.82 20.73
C GLN A 219 3.96 10.51 20.61
N ALA A 220 3.14 11.49 20.21
CA ALA A 220 1.70 11.31 20.03
C ALA A 220 1.34 10.37 18.87
N ASN A 221 2.19 10.30 17.83
CA ASN A 221 1.99 9.46 16.66
C ASN A 221 2.75 8.12 16.72
N GLY A 222 3.44 7.83 17.83
CA GLY A 222 4.23 6.59 17.99
C GLY A 222 5.39 6.48 16.99
N VAL A 223 5.97 7.60 16.58
CA VAL A 223 7.05 7.65 15.59
C VAL A 223 8.41 7.61 16.29
N GLU A 224 9.28 6.72 15.83
CA GLU A 224 10.70 6.68 16.21
C GLU A 224 11.55 7.39 15.14
N GLY A 225 12.55 8.19 15.57
CA GLY A 225 13.47 8.88 14.67
C GLY A 225 13.14 10.37 14.43
N GLU A 226 13.53 10.88 13.26
CA GLU A 226 13.32 12.28 12.87
C GLU A 226 11.84 12.52 12.53
N PRO A 227 11.12 13.39 13.28
CA PRO A 227 9.67 13.53 13.12
C PRO A 227 9.21 13.89 11.70
N ARG A 228 10.02 14.68 10.99
CA ARG A 228 9.71 15.10 9.60
C ARG A 228 9.69 13.95 8.60
N ASP A 229 10.34 12.83 8.88
CA ASP A 229 10.32 11.66 7.99
C ASP A 229 8.95 10.98 7.97
N SER A 230 8.16 11.12 9.04
CA SER A 230 6.84 10.50 9.18
C SER A 230 5.68 11.49 8.99
N MET A 231 5.96 12.76 8.75
CA MET A 231 4.93 13.76 8.44
C MET A 231 4.35 13.53 7.05
N ASN A 232 3.10 13.91 6.83
CA ASN A 232 2.47 13.82 5.51
C ASN A 232 3.00 14.92 4.56
N ALA A 233 2.69 14.80 3.26
CA ALA A 233 3.18 15.74 2.25
C ALA A 233 2.71 17.18 2.51
N GLU A 234 1.47 17.37 2.93
CA GLU A 234 0.88 18.68 3.21
C GLU A 234 1.59 19.39 4.38
N GLN A 235 1.86 18.67 5.47
CA GLN A 235 2.62 19.17 6.62
C GLN A 235 4.02 19.60 6.18
N LEU A 236 4.71 18.80 5.38
CA LEU A 236 6.04 19.10 4.87
C LEU A 236 6.04 20.31 3.92
N GLU A 237 5.05 20.42 3.05
CA GLU A 237 4.88 21.59 2.19
C GLU A 237 4.58 22.86 3.00
N HIS A 238 3.80 22.75 4.07
CA HIS A 238 3.52 23.85 4.98
C HIS A 238 4.80 24.30 5.72
N PHE A 239 5.60 23.35 6.24
CA PHE A 239 6.93 23.67 6.78
C PHE A 239 7.78 24.41 5.78
N ALA A 240 7.90 23.87 4.57
CA ALA A 240 8.70 24.44 3.51
C ALA A 240 8.21 25.87 3.15
N TYR A 241 6.90 26.11 3.13
CA TYR A 241 6.34 27.45 2.90
C TYR A 241 6.70 28.44 4.01
N LEU A 242 6.55 28.05 5.28
CA LEU A 242 6.86 28.93 6.40
C LEU A 242 8.37 29.15 6.57
N GLU A 243 9.21 28.15 6.31
CA GLU A 243 10.66 28.30 6.31
C GLU A 243 11.12 29.30 5.25
N ASN A 244 10.59 29.19 4.02
CA ASN A 244 10.87 30.14 2.95
C ASN A 244 10.47 31.56 3.33
N THR A 245 9.30 31.69 3.94
CA THR A 245 8.78 32.99 4.38
C THR A 245 9.64 33.55 5.52
N ASN A 246 10.04 32.72 6.47
CA ASN A 246 10.87 33.13 7.59
C ASN A 246 12.25 33.61 7.12
N ILE A 247 12.85 32.97 6.10
CA ILE A 247 14.06 33.50 5.43
C ILE A 247 13.85 34.95 5.02
N THR A 248 12.77 35.24 4.28
CA THR A 248 12.47 36.60 3.81
C THR A 248 12.28 37.57 4.98
N LEU A 249 11.58 37.16 6.03
CA LEU A 249 11.35 38.01 7.21
C LEU A 249 12.64 38.26 8.00
N ILE A 250 13.55 37.28 8.05
CA ILE A 250 14.89 37.41 8.64
C ILE A 250 15.71 38.42 7.82
N ASP A 251 15.72 38.29 6.50
CA ASP A 251 16.45 39.20 5.59
C ASP A 251 15.92 40.64 5.66
N MET A 252 14.64 40.82 5.97
CA MET A 252 14.03 42.13 6.24
C MET A 252 14.37 42.68 7.63
N GLY A 253 15.14 41.96 8.45
CA GLY A 253 15.57 42.39 9.78
C GLY A 253 14.45 42.38 10.83
N MET A 254 13.34 41.66 10.60
CA MET A 254 12.23 41.62 11.55
C MET A 254 12.59 40.85 12.82
N GLU A 255 12.09 41.31 13.97
CA GLU A 255 12.33 40.65 15.26
C GLU A 255 11.53 39.35 15.42
N PHE A 256 12.02 38.43 16.26
CA PHE A 256 11.46 37.08 16.43
C PHE A 256 9.95 37.07 16.69
N ASP A 257 9.46 37.87 17.63
CA ASP A 257 8.03 37.89 17.99
C ASP A 257 7.15 38.44 16.86
N GLN A 258 7.66 39.40 16.08
CA GLN A 258 6.98 39.93 14.90
C GLN A 258 6.88 38.87 13.81
N ARG A 259 7.99 38.16 13.53
CA ARG A 259 8.01 37.06 12.56
C ARG A 259 7.05 35.96 12.97
N LYS A 260 7.03 35.57 14.25
CA LYS A 260 6.10 34.57 14.78
C LYS A 260 4.64 34.93 14.52
N ALA A 261 4.25 36.19 14.77
CA ALA A 261 2.90 36.66 14.53
C ALA A 261 2.53 36.60 13.03
N GLU A 262 3.41 37.08 12.15
CA GLU A 262 3.20 37.05 10.71
C GLU A 262 3.14 35.64 10.14
N LEU A 263 4.05 34.75 10.55
CA LEU A 263 4.05 33.35 10.14
C LEU A 263 2.79 32.62 10.61
N THR A 264 2.29 32.93 11.80
CA THR A 264 1.02 32.36 12.29
C THR A 264 -0.15 32.81 11.42
N ARG A 265 -0.21 34.09 11.06
CA ARG A 265 -1.24 34.64 10.17
C ARG A 265 -1.17 34.00 8.77
N LEU A 266 0.03 33.89 8.21
CA LEU A 266 0.25 33.30 6.89
C LEU A 266 -0.04 31.80 6.88
N SER A 267 0.27 31.09 7.96
CA SER A 267 -0.10 29.68 8.18
C SER A 267 -1.62 29.50 8.13
N GLN A 268 -2.38 30.32 8.85
CA GLN A 268 -3.85 30.24 8.83
C GLN A 268 -4.41 30.43 7.42
N ARG A 269 -3.89 31.42 6.68
CA ARG A 269 -4.28 31.66 5.28
C ARG A 269 -3.90 30.51 4.35
N TRP A 270 -2.72 29.93 4.56
CA TRP A 270 -2.25 28.78 3.80
C TRP A 270 -3.15 27.56 4.00
N MET A 271 -3.50 27.26 5.26
CA MET A 271 -4.41 26.16 5.61
C MET A 271 -5.81 26.36 5.01
N ALA A 272 -6.37 27.57 5.11
CA ALA A 272 -7.68 27.88 4.54
C ALA A 272 -7.74 27.59 3.03
N LYS A 273 -6.70 27.99 2.29
CA LYS A 273 -6.61 27.74 0.84
C LYS A 273 -6.52 26.24 0.50
N HIS A 274 -5.84 25.44 1.32
CA HIS A 274 -5.68 24.00 1.06
C HIS A 274 -6.89 23.17 1.52
N GLN A 275 -7.68 23.67 2.48
CA GLN A 275 -8.97 23.08 2.84
C GLN A 275 -10.03 23.28 1.76
N GLU A 276 -10.07 24.44 1.10
CA GLU A 276 -11.00 24.70 -0.02
C GLU A 276 -10.78 23.73 -1.19
N VAL A 277 -9.52 23.43 -1.52
CA VAL A 277 -9.16 22.51 -2.62
C VAL A 277 -9.49 21.04 -2.32
N ALA A 278 -9.66 20.67 -1.05
CA ALA A 278 -10.02 19.31 -0.66
C ALA A 278 -11.54 19.02 -0.73
N HIS A 279 -12.37 20.06 -0.93
CA HIS A 279 -13.83 19.97 -0.97
C HIS A 279 -14.45 20.15 -2.36
N ASP A 280 -13.62 20.43 -3.38
CA ASP A 280 -13.98 20.50 -4.81
C ASP A 280 -13.52 19.25 -5.57
#